data_AF-A0A1T4MKE0-F1
#
_entry.id   AF-A0A1T4MKE0-F1
#
_cell.length_a   1.000
_cell.length_b   1.000
_cell.length_c   1.000
_cell.angle_alpha   90.00
_cell.angle_beta   90.00
_cell.angle_gamma   90.00
#
_symmetry.space_group_name_H-M   'P 1'
#
loop_
_entity.id
_entity.type
_entity.pdbx_description
1 polymer ?
#
loop_
_entity_poly.entity_id
_entity_poly.type
_entity_poly.pdbx_seq_one_letter_code
_entity_poly.pdbx_strand_id
1 'polypeptide(L)'
;MSGEVGLVSIRWWELIAQIFNTVILFLALRHFLFKPVNNLMQRRKDEISQNLKDAEKAKLEANELKAIYQQKIDAAQEESHQIVKEAVRKGENRREEILQQAQEESKRMIKNAQLEISREKEKAMEELKDDIIEISLAAASMIIQKKLDQESHEKLIEQYIEEMGDVHV
;
A
#
# COMPACT_ATOMS: atom_id res chain seq x y z
N MET A 1 112.20 -26.60 37.31
CA MET A 1 111.21 -27.58 36.83
C MET A 1 111.02 -27.34 35.35
N SER A 2 111.36 -28.36 34.56
CA SER A 2 111.34 -28.39 33.10
C SER A 2 109.99 -28.02 32.50
N GLY A 3 110.03 -27.56 31.25
CA GLY A 3 108.86 -27.56 30.38
C GLY A 3 109.01 -26.52 29.28
N GLU A 4 109.73 -26.88 28.23
CA GLU A 4 109.90 -26.11 27.00
C GLU A 4 108.56 -25.48 26.56
N VAL A 5 108.53 -24.15 26.50
CA VAL A 5 107.55 -23.42 25.69
C VAL A 5 107.92 -23.67 24.23
N GLY A 6 107.42 -24.79 23.71
CA GLY A 6 107.53 -25.17 22.31
C GLY A 6 107.09 -23.99 21.46
N LEU A 7 108.04 -23.48 20.69
CA LEU A 7 107.82 -22.66 19.51
C LEU A 7 106.54 -23.14 18.83
N VAL A 8 105.60 -22.23 18.58
CA VAL A 8 104.50 -22.47 17.64
C VAL A 8 105.16 -22.82 16.32
N SER A 9 105.40 -24.10 16.09
CA SER A 9 105.79 -24.62 14.80
C SER A 9 104.54 -24.43 13.95
N ILE A 10 104.49 -23.31 13.23
CA ILE A 10 103.51 -23.13 12.17
C ILE A 10 103.84 -24.19 11.13
N ARG A 11 103.31 -25.38 11.35
CA ARG A 11 103.39 -26.49 10.41
C ARG A 11 102.49 -26.07 9.28
N TRP A 12 103.09 -25.68 8.14
CA TRP A 12 102.36 -25.28 6.93
C TRP A 12 101.25 -26.28 6.55
N TRP A 13 101.43 -27.55 6.91
CA TRP A 13 100.43 -28.61 6.79
C TRP A 13 99.13 -28.37 7.60
N GLU A 14 99.23 -27.87 8.84
CA GLU A 14 98.06 -27.60 9.69
C GLU A 14 97.25 -26.42 9.17
N LEU A 15 97.92 -25.38 8.66
CA LEU A 15 97.24 -24.26 8.01
C LEU A 15 96.49 -24.73 6.75
N ILE A 16 97.11 -25.60 5.94
CA ILE A 16 96.46 -26.17 4.75
C ILE A 16 95.24 -27.02 5.17
N ALA A 17 95.36 -27.87 6.18
CA ALA A 17 94.25 -28.67 6.69
C ALA A 17 93.11 -27.81 7.27
N GLN A 18 93.44 -26.75 8.01
CA GLN A 18 92.48 -25.80 8.56
C GLN A 18 91.75 -25.02 7.46
N ILE A 19 92.47 -24.57 6.43
CA ILE A 19 91.87 -23.91 5.26
C ILE A 19 90.94 -24.88 4.54
N PHE A 20 91.38 -26.12 4.30
CA PHE A 20 90.58 -27.14 3.64
C PHE A 20 89.29 -27.45 4.42
N ASN A 21 89.38 -27.64 5.74
CA ASN A 21 88.21 -27.82 6.61
C ASN A 21 87.27 -26.60 6.56
N THR A 22 87.83 -25.39 6.64
CA THR A 22 87.04 -24.15 6.52
C THR A 22 86.31 -24.05 5.19
N VAL A 23 86.96 -24.43 4.08
CA VAL A 23 86.36 -24.43 2.74
C VAL A 23 85.26 -25.46 2.62
N ILE A 24 85.47 -26.69 3.13
CA ILE A 24 84.44 -27.73 3.15
C ILE A 24 83.23 -27.28 3.97
N LEU A 25 83.45 -26.73 5.17
CA LEU A 25 82.39 -26.22 6.02
C LEU A 25 81.64 -25.08 5.32
N PHE A 26 82.34 -24.15 4.69
CA PHE A 26 81.73 -23.06 3.93
C PHE A 26 80.87 -23.58 2.78
N LEU A 27 81.35 -24.57 2.02
CA LEU A 27 80.58 -25.18 0.93
C LEU A 27 79.36 -25.95 1.44
N ALA A 28 79.50 -26.68 2.54
CA ALA A 28 78.38 -27.38 3.19
C ALA A 28 77.32 -26.40 3.69
N LEU A 29 77.73 -25.31 4.37
CA LEU A 29 76.83 -24.26 4.84
C LEU A 29 76.18 -23.54 3.65
N ARG A 30 76.93 -23.18 2.62
CA ARG A 30 76.38 -22.56 1.41
C ARG A 30 75.34 -23.46 0.76
N HIS A 31 75.61 -24.76 0.62
CA HIS A 31 74.65 -25.67 0.01
C HIS A 31 73.38 -25.83 0.88
N PHE A 32 73.54 -25.96 2.20
CA PHE A 32 72.44 -26.26 3.11
C PHE A 32 71.59 -25.04 3.50
N LEU A 33 72.18 -23.85 3.65
CA LEU A 33 71.48 -22.62 4.08
C LEU A 33 70.91 -21.79 2.93
N PHE A 34 71.48 -21.86 1.74
CA PHE A 34 71.02 -21.00 0.62
C PHE A 34 69.59 -21.34 0.19
N LYS A 35 69.24 -22.63 0.19
CA LYS A 35 67.90 -23.12 -0.17
C LYS A 35 66.81 -22.68 0.84
N PRO A 36 66.93 -22.92 2.16
CA PRO A 36 65.90 -22.50 3.13
C PRO A 36 65.79 -20.97 3.25
N VAL A 37 66.90 -20.23 3.22
CA VAL A 37 66.87 -18.76 3.34
C VAL A 37 66.19 -18.12 2.12
N ASN A 38 66.51 -18.58 0.90
CA ASN A 38 65.87 -18.05 -0.30
C ASN A 38 64.38 -18.43 -0.35
N ASN A 39 64.01 -19.64 0.06
CA ASN A 39 62.61 -20.07 0.13
C ASN A 39 61.81 -19.23 1.14
N LEU A 40 62.35 -18.98 2.33
CA LEU A 40 61.70 -18.10 3.31
C LEU A 40 61.48 -16.68 2.76
N MET A 41 62.47 -16.14 2.06
CA MET A 41 62.38 -14.81 1.46
C MET A 41 61.36 -14.76 0.32
N GLN A 42 61.31 -15.80 -0.53
CA GLN A 42 60.30 -15.94 -1.58
C GLN A 42 58.90 -16.05 -0.99
N ARG A 43 58.69 -16.92 0.01
CA ARG A 43 57.40 -17.04 0.72
C ARG A 43 56.92 -15.71 1.28
N ARG A 44 57.80 -14.96 1.96
CA ARG A 44 57.43 -13.62 2.47
C ARG A 44 57.04 -12.65 1.36
N LYS A 45 57.77 -12.66 0.23
CA LYS A 45 57.42 -11.81 -0.92
C LYS A 45 56.07 -12.22 -1.52
N ASP A 46 55.82 -13.51 -1.66
CA ASP A 46 54.59 -14.05 -2.23
C ASP A 46 53.40 -13.76 -1.31
N GLU A 47 53.53 -13.96 0.01
CA GLU A 47 52.52 -13.61 1.00
C GLU A 47 52.17 -12.12 0.97
N ILE A 48 53.17 -11.24 0.94
CA ILE A 48 52.93 -9.79 0.86
C ILE A 48 52.24 -9.42 -0.45
N SER A 49 52.70 -9.99 -1.58
CA SER A 49 52.11 -9.75 -2.89
C SER A 49 50.65 -10.24 -2.94
N GLN A 50 50.38 -11.41 -2.38
CA GLN A 50 49.03 -11.96 -2.29
C GLN A 50 48.13 -11.11 -1.41
N ASN A 51 48.59 -10.73 -0.21
CA ASN A 51 47.82 -9.86 0.68
C ASN A 51 47.50 -8.50 0.05
N LEU A 52 48.43 -7.91 -0.71
CA LEU A 52 48.18 -6.66 -1.44
C LEU A 52 47.14 -6.84 -2.55
N LYS A 53 47.23 -7.93 -3.32
CA LYS A 53 46.24 -8.25 -4.36
C LYS A 53 44.85 -8.49 -3.77
N ASP A 54 44.78 -9.22 -2.66
CA ASP A 54 43.52 -9.51 -1.97
C ASP A 54 42.91 -8.23 -1.39
N ALA A 55 43.74 -7.34 -0.83
CA ALA A 55 43.29 -6.04 -0.35
C ALA A 55 42.79 -5.13 -1.50
N GLU A 56 43.48 -5.12 -2.63
CA GLU A 56 43.05 -4.36 -3.82
C GLU A 56 41.74 -4.90 -4.38
N LYS A 57 41.60 -6.23 -4.48
CA LYS A 57 40.38 -6.90 -4.89
C LYS A 57 39.22 -6.60 -3.95
N ALA A 58 39.42 -6.72 -2.64
CA ALA A 58 38.39 -6.40 -1.64
C ALA A 58 37.97 -4.92 -1.72
N LYS A 59 38.90 -4.01 -1.97
CA LYS A 59 38.59 -2.58 -2.17
C LYS A 59 37.76 -2.35 -3.44
N LEU A 60 38.09 -3.05 -4.52
CA LEU A 60 37.36 -2.96 -5.78
C LEU A 60 35.93 -3.50 -5.62
N GLU A 61 35.78 -4.69 -5.04
CA GLU A 61 34.47 -5.30 -4.74
C GLU A 61 33.64 -4.40 -3.81
N ALA A 62 34.24 -3.80 -2.78
CA ALA A 62 33.55 -2.87 -1.88
C ALA A 62 33.05 -1.61 -2.62
N ASN A 63 33.85 -1.07 -3.55
CA ASN A 63 33.45 0.09 -4.36
C ASN A 63 32.34 -0.26 -5.34
N GLU A 64 32.41 -1.41 -6.02
CA GLU A 64 31.35 -1.90 -6.90
C GLU A 64 30.05 -2.11 -6.12
N LEU A 65 30.13 -2.77 -4.97
CA LEU A 65 28.97 -3.02 -4.12
C LEU A 65 28.36 -1.70 -3.63
N LYS A 66 29.19 -0.73 -3.23
CA LYS A 66 28.73 0.62 -2.86
C LYS A 66 28.00 1.30 -4.02
N ALA A 67 28.52 1.22 -5.24
CA ALA A 67 27.88 1.79 -6.42
C ALA A 67 26.52 1.14 -6.70
N ILE A 68 26.43 -0.19 -6.60
CA ILE A 68 25.18 -0.94 -6.75
C ILE A 68 24.16 -0.53 -5.68
N TYR A 69 24.59 -0.41 -4.42
CA TYR A 69 23.69 0.02 -3.34
C TYR A 69 23.20 1.45 -3.55
N GLN A 70 24.08 2.36 -3.98
CA GLN A 70 23.66 3.73 -4.29
C GLN A 70 22.60 3.75 -5.40
N GLN A 71 22.82 3.03 -6.50
CA GLN A 71 21.84 2.91 -7.57
C GLN A 71 20.51 2.31 -7.10
N LYS A 72 20.56 1.30 -6.22
CA LYS A 72 19.34 0.71 -5.63
C LYS A 72 18.59 1.70 -4.74
N ILE A 73 19.30 2.50 -3.95
CA ILE A 73 18.69 3.53 -3.11
C ILE A 73 18.03 4.60 -3.98
N ASP A 74 18.72 5.08 -5.01
CA ASP A 74 18.19 6.10 -5.91
C ASP A 74 16.95 5.57 -6.66
N ALA A 75 17.00 4.33 -7.15
CA ALA A 75 15.87 3.68 -7.79
C ALA A 75 14.67 3.50 -6.83
N ALA A 76 14.92 3.09 -5.58
CA ALA A 76 13.87 2.93 -4.58
C ALA A 76 13.24 4.28 -4.18
N GLN A 77 14.01 5.37 -4.15
CA GLN A 77 13.49 6.71 -3.91
C GLN A 77 12.60 7.20 -5.05
N GLU A 78 12.99 6.95 -6.29
CA GLU A 78 12.19 7.26 -7.47
C GLU A 78 10.89 6.44 -7.49
N GLU A 79 10.97 5.13 -7.26
CA GLU A 79 9.79 4.25 -7.17
C GLU A 79 8.84 4.70 -6.05
N SER A 80 9.38 5.06 -4.88
CA SER A 80 8.59 5.61 -3.78
C SER A 80 7.86 6.90 -4.17
N HIS A 81 8.53 7.83 -4.86
CA HIS A 81 7.89 9.05 -5.36
C HIS A 81 6.80 8.74 -6.37
N GLN A 82 7.02 7.77 -7.26
CA GLN A 82 6.01 7.35 -8.24
C GLN A 82 4.79 6.74 -7.56
N ILE A 83 4.99 5.87 -6.56
CA ILE A 83 3.89 5.26 -5.78
C ILE A 83 3.07 6.34 -5.08
N VAL A 84 3.72 7.30 -4.41
CA VAL A 84 3.02 8.40 -3.73
C VAL A 84 2.24 9.26 -4.73
N LYS A 85 2.84 9.61 -5.87
CA LYS A 85 2.18 10.38 -6.93
C LYS A 85 0.97 9.64 -7.50
N GLU A 86 1.09 8.34 -7.74
CA GLU A 86 -0.01 7.52 -8.24
C GLU A 86 -1.12 7.39 -7.19
N ALA A 87 -0.78 7.21 -5.91
CA ALA A 87 -1.73 7.16 -4.82
C ALA A 87 -2.53 8.47 -4.68
N VAL A 88 -1.85 9.61 -4.76
CA VAL A 88 -2.50 10.94 -4.75
C VAL A 88 -3.45 11.07 -5.95
N ARG A 89 -2.99 10.73 -7.16
CA ARG A 89 -3.84 10.78 -8.36
C ARG A 89 -5.07 9.87 -8.25
N LYS A 90 -4.90 8.63 -7.75
CA LYS A 90 -6.02 7.71 -7.50
C LYS A 90 -6.97 8.27 -6.44
N GLY A 91 -6.43 8.89 -5.39
CA GLY A 91 -7.22 9.54 -4.34
C GLY A 91 -8.08 10.68 -4.88
N GLU A 92 -7.51 11.57 -5.69
CA GLU A 92 -8.24 12.68 -6.31
C GLU A 92 -9.32 12.16 -7.28
N ASN A 93 -8.99 11.21 -8.16
CA ASN A 93 -9.99 10.61 -9.05
C ASN A 93 -11.13 9.97 -8.26
N ARG A 94 -10.81 9.24 -7.19
CA ARG A 94 -11.82 8.59 -6.35
C ARG A 94 -12.69 9.61 -5.61
N ARG A 95 -12.09 10.72 -5.15
CA ARG A 95 -12.80 11.84 -4.55
C ARG A 95 -13.79 12.45 -5.55
N GLU A 96 -13.35 12.70 -6.78
CA GLU A 96 -14.22 13.23 -7.84
C GLU A 96 -15.37 12.27 -8.16
N GLU A 97 -15.09 10.96 -8.31
CA GLU A 97 -16.13 9.93 -8.50
C GLU A 97 -17.17 9.94 -7.38
N ILE A 98 -16.72 9.98 -6.12
CA ILE A 98 -17.63 10.00 -4.95
C ILE A 98 -18.47 11.28 -4.96
N LEU A 99 -17.89 12.44 -5.28
CA LEU A 99 -18.62 13.69 -5.34
C LEU A 99 -19.66 13.69 -6.47
N GLN A 100 -19.30 13.17 -7.66
CA GLN A 100 -20.23 13.05 -8.78
C GLN A 100 -21.38 12.11 -8.44
N GLN A 101 -21.08 10.94 -7.88
CA GLN A 101 -22.09 9.98 -7.45
C GLN A 101 -23.02 10.60 -6.40
N ALA A 102 -22.46 11.25 -5.37
CA ALA A 102 -23.27 11.89 -4.33
C ALA A 102 -24.19 12.99 -4.90
N GLN A 103 -23.71 13.78 -5.87
CA GLN A 103 -24.54 14.78 -6.55
C GLN A 103 -25.67 14.13 -7.37
N GLU A 104 -25.38 13.05 -8.07
CA GLU A 104 -26.38 12.32 -8.84
C GLU A 104 -27.45 11.67 -7.94
N GLU A 105 -27.02 11.06 -6.84
CA GLU A 105 -27.92 10.49 -5.83
C GLU A 105 -28.79 11.57 -5.17
N SER A 106 -28.21 12.73 -4.85
CA SER A 106 -28.95 13.87 -4.31
C SER A 106 -30.00 14.38 -5.31
N LYS A 107 -29.64 14.53 -6.59
CA LYS A 107 -30.60 14.91 -7.65
C LYS A 107 -31.72 13.88 -7.78
N ARG A 108 -31.39 12.59 -7.74
CA ARG A 108 -32.37 11.50 -7.78
C ARG A 108 -33.31 11.54 -6.58
N MET A 109 -32.78 11.77 -5.39
CA MET A 109 -33.57 11.91 -4.16
C MET A 109 -34.55 13.08 -4.26
N ILE A 110 -34.08 14.26 -4.69
CA ILE A 110 -34.94 15.45 -4.86
C ILE A 110 -36.05 15.18 -5.88
N LYS A 111 -35.71 14.57 -7.03
CA LYS A 111 -36.70 14.22 -8.06
C LYS A 111 -37.77 13.26 -7.52
N ASN A 112 -37.34 12.24 -6.78
CA ASN A 112 -38.27 11.28 -6.17
C ASN A 112 -39.16 11.94 -5.13
N ALA A 113 -38.61 12.80 -4.27
CA ALA A 113 -39.37 13.56 -3.29
C ALA A 113 -40.41 14.49 -3.95
N GLN A 114 -40.05 15.17 -5.04
CA GLN A 114 -41.00 15.99 -5.80
C GLN A 114 -42.15 15.17 -6.39
N LEU A 115 -41.85 13.97 -6.89
CA LEU A 115 -42.83 13.06 -7.45
C LEU A 115 -43.77 12.51 -6.36
N GLU A 116 -43.23 12.19 -5.19
CA GLU A 116 -43.99 11.76 -4.02
C GLU A 116 -44.89 12.87 -3.49
N ILE A 117 -44.37 14.10 -3.33
CA ILE A 117 -45.15 15.28 -2.95
C ILE A 117 -46.31 15.52 -3.93
N SER A 118 -46.06 15.37 -5.23
CA SER A 118 -47.10 15.55 -6.25
C SER A 118 -48.21 14.51 -6.11
N ARG A 119 -47.86 13.25 -5.85
CA ARG A 119 -48.83 12.16 -5.63
C ARG A 119 -49.62 12.36 -4.33
N GLU A 120 -48.97 12.74 -3.24
CA GLU A 120 -49.65 13.01 -1.97
C GLU A 120 -50.57 14.23 -2.07
N LYS A 121 -50.19 15.26 -2.84
CA LYS A 121 -51.09 16.39 -3.11
C LYS A 121 -52.33 15.98 -3.91
N GLU A 122 -52.16 15.09 -4.89
CA GLU A 122 -53.28 14.57 -5.68
C GLU A 122 -54.24 13.76 -4.81
N LYS A 123 -53.72 12.86 -3.97
CA LYS A 123 -54.51 12.11 -2.97
C LYS A 123 -55.25 13.03 -2.01
N ALA A 124 -54.57 14.01 -1.42
CA ALA A 124 -55.19 14.97 -0.50
C ALA A 124 -56.31 15.78 -1.18
N MET A 125 -56.19 16.06 -2.48
CA MET A 125 -57.25 16.72 -3.25
C MET A 125 -58.43 15.80 -3.55
N GLU A 126 -58.18 14.50 -3.74
CA GLU A 126 -59.23 13.49 -3.89
C GLU A 126 -60.01 13.30 -2.58
N GLU A 127 -59.30 13.13 -1.46
CA GLU A 127 -59.90 13.07 -0.12
C GLU A 127 -60.74 14.33 0.19
N LEU A 128 -60.22 15.53 -0.13
CA LEU A 128 -60.97 16.77 0.06
C LEU A 128 -62.25 16.84 -0.78
N LYS A 129 -62.25 16.27 -2.00
CA LYS A 129 -63.46 16.22 -2.83
C LYS A 129 -64.50 15.28 -2.23
N ASP A 130 -64.07 14.13 -1.72
CA ASP A 130 -64.96 13.16 -1.08
C ASP A 130 -65.61 13.78 0.18
N ASP A 131 -64.82 14.47 1.01
CA ASP A 131 -65.33 15.21 2.18
C ASP A 131 -66.38 16.27 1.77
N ILE A 132 -66.13 17.03 0.69
CA ILE A 132 -67.07 18.04 0.19
C ILE A 132 -68.37 17.38 -0.31
N ILE A 133 -68.28 16.23 -0.99
CA ILE A 133 -69.45 15.47 -1.46
C ILE A 133 -70.28 15.01 -0.27
N GLU A 134 -69.64 14.46 0.77
CA GLU A 134 -70.31 14.01 1.99
C GLU A 134 -71.04 15.16 2.69
N ILE A 135 -70.34 16.30 2.90
CA ILE A 135 -70.95 17.50 3.50
C ILE A 135 -72.13 18.01 2.66
N SER A 136 -72.00 18.01 1.34
CA SER A 136 -73.04 18.48 0.42
C SER A 136 -74.28 17.57 0.46
N LEU A 137 -74.09 16.25 0.50
CA LEU A 137 -75.17 15.26 0.64
C LEU A 137 -75.86 15.38 2.00
N ALA A 138 -75.11 15.60 3.08
CA ALA A 138 -75.65 15.81 4.42
C ALA A 138 -76.50 17.10 4.47
N ALA A 139 -76.01 18.20 3.91
CA ALA A 139 -76.75 19.46 3.83
C ALA A 139 -78.02 19.34 2.98
N ALA A 140 -77.95 18.68 1.82
CA ALA A 140 -79.11 18.43 0.97
C ALA A 140 -80.17 17.58 1.68
N SER A 141 -79.75 16.52 2.37
CA SER A 141 -80.64 15.67 3.18
C SER A 141 -81.35 16.46 4.27
N MET A 142 -80.64 17.35 4.97
CA MET A 142 -81.22 18.20 6.01
C MET A 142 -82.24 19.21 5.45
N ILE A 143 -81.98 19.79 4.27
CA ILE A 143 -82.93 20.69 3.60
C ILE A 143 -84.19 19.94 3.16
N ILE A 144 -84.04 18.75 2.56
CA ILE A 144 -85.17 17.91 2.15
C ILE A 144 -86.01 17.53 3.37
N GLN A 145 -85.37 17.10 4.45
CA GLN A 145 -86.04 16.75 5.70
C GLN A 145 -86.84 17.94 6.27
N LYS A 146 -86.26 19.15 6.25
CA LYS A 146 -86.93 20.38 6.72
C LYS A 146 -88.07 20.83 5.80
N LYS A 147 -87.94 20.66 4.48
CA LYS A 147 -89.00 20.97 3.50
C LYS A 147 -90.16 19.98 3.58
N LEU A 148 -89.87 18.69 3.76
CA LEU A 148 -90.89 17.66 3.98
C LEU A 148 -91.67 17.95 5.28
N ASP A 149 -91.00 18.40 6.33
CA ASP A 149 -91.65 18.75 7.61
C ASP A 149 -92.58 19.97 7.49
N GLN A 150 -92.23 20.95 6.64
CA GLN A 150 -93.00 22.19 6.47
C GLN A 150 -94.13 22.09 5.42
N GLU A 151 -93.98 21.27 4.39
CA GLU A 151 -94.92 21.17 3.25
C GLU A 151 -95.64 19.81 3.14
N SER A 152 -95.16 18.75 3.81
CA SER A 152 -95.47 17.37 3.40
C SER A 152 -96.12 16.48 4.45
N HIS A 153 -96.96 17.05 5.32
CA HIS A 153 -97.86 16.24 6.16
C HIS A 153 -99.29 16.10 5.63
N GLU A 154 -99.75 16.97 4.70
CA GLU A 154 -101.07 16.81 4.06
C GLU A 154 -100.97 16.22 2.65
N LYS A 155 -100.10 16.77 1.78
CA LYS A 155 -99.99 16.33 0.38
C LYS A 155 -99.51 14.89 0.19
N LEU A 156 -98.66 14.38 1.08
CA LEU A 156 -98.19 12.98 1.01
C LEU A 156 -99.30 12.00 1.38
N ILE A 157 -100.20 12.39 2.28
CA ILE A 157 -101.37 11.59 2.65
C ILE A 157 -102.40 11.62 1.51
N GLU A 158 -102.63 12.79 0.89
CA GLU A 158 -103.49 12.92 -0.29
C GLU A 158 -103.01 12.06 -1.46
N GLN A 159 -101.72 12.10 -1.81
CA GLN A 159 -101.17 11.25 -2.88
C GLN A 159 -101.24 9.75 -2.55
N TYR A 160 -101.02 9.35 -1.29
CA TYR A 160 -101.18 7.94 -0.88
C TYR A 160 -102.64 7.48 -0.94
N ILE A 161 -103.60 8.36 -0.64
CA ILE A 161 -105.03 8.07 -0.74
C ILE A 161 -105.48 8.03 -2.20
N GLU A 162 -104.93 8.89 -3.06
CA GLU A 162 -105.23 8.92 -4.50
C GLU A 162 -104.66 7.68 -5.23
N GLU A 163 -103.44 7.26 -4.90
CA GLU A 163 -102.81 6.06 -5.51
C GLU A 163 -103.41 4.74 -4.99
N MET A 164 -104.01 4.72 -3.80
CA MET A 164 -104.80 3.58 -3.28
C MET A 164 -106.27 3.60 -3.72
N GLY A 165 -106.81 4.78 -4.07
CA GLY A 165 -108.17 4.95 -4.57
C GLY A 165 -108.37 4.48 -6.01
N ASP A 166 -107.30 4.43 -6.80
CA ASP A 166 -107.33 4.01 -8.21
C ASP A 166 -107.13 2.48 -8.41
N VAL A 167 -106.96 1.71 -7.31
CA VAL A 167 -106.79 0.24 -7.34
C VAL A 167 -108.08 -0.52 -6.97
N HIS A 168 -109.24 0.14 -7.03
CA HIS A 168 -110.54 -0.54 -6.93
C HIS A 168 -111.57 -0.01 -7.94
N VAL A 169 -111.44 -0.51 -9.17
CA VAL A 169 -112.56 -0.95 -10.03
C VAL A 169 -112.20 -2.31 -10.62
#